data_AF-A0A955Q5B0-F1
#
_entry.id   AF-A0A955Q5B0-F1
#
_cell.length_a   1.000
_cell.length_b   1.000
_cell.length_c   1.000
_cell.angle_alpha   90.00
_cell.angle_beta   90.00
_cell.angle_gamma   90.00
#
_symmetry.space_group_name_H-M   'P 1'
#
loop_
_entity.id
_entity.type
_entity.pdbx_description
1 polymer ?
#
loop_
_entity_poly.entity_id
_entity_poly.type
_entity_poly.pdbx_seq_one_letter_code
_entity_poly.pdbx_strand_id
1 'polypeptide(L)'
;MLKDLKEALEPIGYQIRENDNLHFVISHCCIPYRIQLIKEEGFYYPIFYCRTHFGLGERTDLHEILPMVAALFFRATGRSSFRFLGEHNEWSGIEDELYGTYIFPSQPLSERIRSTSTEDLDEFIGILIGLVIIQNNLIDFLDVTEGKKETYSWEGSELNSWVNKIKDILGCEIGCTYNERENPTWYYFRSFSSGISVVKSKTIPRVIRKLYNKQKDTHECLKGVSSRLYLTGKIKNCVDNERYNLAATIINRLEGDSNIIVVPNENISFILGVKHIVAISNDGGISAFLDEKEKIKSRNARENKILFADKRMKWAIRTTSDSALFEDLVLELLAREPYILSAKKVAPTNQGDNGRDIICEYNANYNELRVIRQQPSIEVGQLIVQCKTNLEDSKKKSIGKADVHVADTVYDYKPDAYLLVVSSQITRDLTEYFEKIRARDNLHWIDWWNSFDIEERLRINPDIMSRYESIIGYE
;
A
#
# COMPACT_ATOMS: atom_id res chain seq x y z
N MET A 1 -19.42 -20.59 0.73
CA MET A 1 -18.03 -20.67 1.21
C MET A 1 -17.59 -22.08 1.58
N LEU A 2 -18.08 -22.73 2.65
CA LEU A 2 -17.58 -24.07 3.03
C LEU A 2 -17.72 -25.11 1.91
N LYS A 3 -18.90 -25.13 1.26
CA LYS A 3 -19.16 -25.98 0.10
C LYS A 3 -18.14 -25.72 -1.02
N ASP A 4 -17.98 -24.46 -1.40
CA ASP A 4 -17.06 -24.04 -2.47
C ASP A 4 -15.59 -24.37 -2.14
N LEU A 5 -15.17 -24.19 -0.88
CA LEU A 5 -13.85 -24.59 -0.39
C LEU A 5 -13.64 -26.10 -0.54
N LYS A 6 -14.64 -26.91 -0.17
CA LYS A 6 -14.55 -28.37 -0.31
C LYS A 6 -14.47 -28.79 -1.77
N GLU A 7 -15.36 -28.25 -2.61
CA GLU A 7 -15.39 -28.53 -4.05
C GLU A 7 -14.06 -28.18 -4.74
N ALA A 8 -13.41 -27.08 -4.33
CA ALA A 8 -12.14 -26.67 -4.91
C ALA A 8 -10.91 -27.41 -4.34
N LEU A 9 -10.89 -27.73 -3.04
CA LEU A 9 -9.68 -28.12 -2.33
C LEU A 9 -9.58 -29.62 -2.01
N GLU A 10 -10.71 -30.30 -1.78
CA GLU A 10 -10.69 -31.75 -1.52
C GLU A 10 -10.13 -32.56 -2.71
N PRO A 11 -10.42 -32.23 -3.99
CA PRO A 11 -9.83 -32.94 -5.14
C PRO A 11 -8.31 -32.85 -5.23
N ILE A 12 -7.70 -31.82 -4.63
CA ILE A 12 -6.25 -31.61 -4.60
C ILE A 12 -5.61 -32.03 -3.27
N GLY A 13 -6.36 -32.77 -2.43
CA GLY A 13 -5.82 -33.47 -1.25
C GLY A 13 -6.00 -32.75 0.09
N TYR A 14 -6.66 -31.59 0.14
CA TYR A 14 -6.97 -30.95 1.42
C TYR A 14 -8.10 -31.67 2.14
N GLN A 15 -8.02 -31.70 3.47
CA GLN A 15 -9.08 -32.11 4.38
C GLN A 15 -9.59 -30.88 5.11
N ILE A 16 -10.92 -30.66 5.06
CA ILE A 16 -11.59 -29.54 5.71
C ILE A 16 -12.52 -30.09 6.78
N ARG A 17 -12.22 -29.79 8.04
CA ARG A 17 -13.03 -30.18 9.20
C ARG A 17 -13.67 -28.96 9.83
N GLU A 18 -14.95 -29.06 10.14
CA GLU A 18 -15.68 -28.09 10.94
C GLU A 18 -15.64 -28.57 12.39
N ASN A 19 -15.10 -27.75 13.29
CA ASN A 19 -15.03 -28.11 14.72
C ASN A 19 -16.26 -27.61 15.47
N ASP A 20 -16.68 -26.38 15.17
CA ASP A 20 -17.89 -25.71 15.65
C ASP A 20 -18.28 -24.73 14.53
N ASN A 21 -19.56 -24.36 14.34
CA ASN A 21 -20.10 -23.55 13.20
C ASN A 21 -19.39 -22.19 12.88
N LEU A 22 -18.33 -21.86 13.62
CA LEU A 22 -17.50 -20.68 13.51
C LEU A 22 -16.03 -20.97 13.16
N HIS A 23 -15.59 -22.23 13.10
CA HIS A 23 -14.17 -22.58 12.94
C HIS A 23 -13.97 -23.76 12.00
N PHE A 24 -13.21 -23.51 10.92
CA PHE A 24 -12.74 -24.57 10.03
C PHE A 24 -11.26 -24.81 10.20
N VAL A 25 -10.88 -26.09 10.22
CA VAL A 25 -9.48 -26.52 10.15
C VAL A 25 -9.25 -27.12 8.77
N ILE A 26 -8.34 -26.50 8.03
CA ILE A 26 -7.90 -26.95 6.71
C ILE A 26 -6.50 -27.54 6.88
N SER A 27 -6.30 -28.75 6.37
CA SER A 27 -5.04 -29.48 6.50
C SER A 27 -4.76 -30.29 5.25
N HIS A 28 -3.49 -30.55 4.97
CA HIS A 28 -3.06 -31.39 3.86
C HIS A 28 -1.92 -32.28 4.34
N CYS A 29 -1.98 -33.58 4.05
CA CYS A 29 -1.05 -34.57 4.62
C CYS A 29 0.43 -34.29 4.30
N CYS A 30 0.69 -33.70 3.13
CA CYS A 30 2.05 -33.40 2.68
C CYS A 30 2.52 -31.97 3.00
N ILE A 31 1.68 -31.06 3.51
CA ILE A 31 2.05 -29.64 3.67
C ILE A 31 2.31 -29.34 5.15
N PRO A 32 3.40 -28.63 5.53
CA PRO A 32 3.75 -28.36 6.92
C PRO A 32 2.91 -27.25 7.57
N TYR A 33 1.75 -26.93 7.00
CA TYR A 33 0.87 -25.86 7.44
C TYR A 33 -0.45 -26.43 7.96
N ARG A 34 -0.80 -26.03 9.18
CA ARG A 34 -2.15 -26.17 9.72
C ARG A 34 -2.85 -24.84 9.54
N ILE A 35 -3.97 -24.85 8.82
CA ILE A 35 -4.70 -23.62 8.50
C ILE A 35 -5.99 -23.59 9.31
N GLN A 36 -6.20 -22.49 10.02
CA GLN A 36 -7.43 -22.22 10.75
C GLN A 36 -8.17 -21.09 10.07
N LEU A 37 -9.47 -21.24 9.91
CA LEU A 37 -10.34 -20.21 9.39
C LEU A 37 -11.38 -19.88 10.46
N ILE A 38 -11.18 -18.76 11.14
CA ILE A 38 -12.01 -18.33 12.28
C ILE A 38 -13.06 -17.34 11.77
N LYS A 39 -14.33 -17.60 12.02
CA LYS A 39 -15.45 -16.78 11.59
C LYS A 39 -15.81 -15.76 12.68
N GLU A 40 -15.86 -14.49 12.30
CA GLU A 40 -16.29 -13.41 13.18
C GLU A 40 -16.93 -12.28 12.34
N GLU A 41 -18.13 -11.85 12.74
CA GLU A 41 -18.85 -10.69 12.18
C GLU A 41 -18.88 -10.58 10.63
N GLY A 42 -19.20 -11.67 9.93
CA GLY A 42 -19.28 -11.67 8.46
C GLY A 42 -17.92 -11.73 7.76
N PHE A 43 -16.85 -11.96 8.51
CA PHE A 43 -15.51 -12.23 8.01
C PHE A 43 -15.03 -13.62 8.43
N TYR A 44 -14.04 -14.09 7.71
CA TYR A 44 -13.22 -15.23 8.09
C TYR A 44 -11.75 -14.83 8.15
N TYR A 45 -11.07 -15.19 9.23
CA TYR A 45 -9.67 -14.86 9.49
C TYR A 45 -8.81 -16.08 9.23
N PRO A 46 -8.05 -16.11 8.11
CA PRO A 46 -7.19 -17.22 7.79
C PRO A 46 -5.86 -17.13 8.55
N ILE A 47 -5.57 -18.13 9.36
CA ILE A 47 -4.35 -18.25 10.16
C ILE A 47 -3.59 -19.48 9.69
N PHE A 48 -2.39 -19.29 9.15
CA PHE A 48 -1.53 -20.38 8.69
C PHE A 48 -0.45 -20.60 9.74
N TYR A 49 -0.47 -21.75 10.39
CA TYR A 49 0.55 -22.12 11.36
C TYR A 49 1.50 -23.14 10.74
N CYS A 50 2.78 -22.77 10.62
CA CYS A 50 3.83 -23.65 10.17
C CYS A 50 4.60 -24.19 11.37
N ARG A 51 4.62 -25.52 11.49
CA ARG A 51 5.46 -26.22 12.45
C ARG A 51 5.93 -27.52 11.84
N THR A 52 7.23 -27.78 11.95
CA THR A 52 7.81 -29.02 11.46
C THR A 52 8.01 -30.00 12.60
N HIS A 53 7.37 -31.16 12.50
CA HIS A 53 7.66 -32.33 13.35
C HIS A 53 8.46 -33.41 12.60
N PHE A 54 8.91 -33.10 11.37
CA PHE A 54 9.58 -34.05 10.49
C PHE A 54 11.00 -34.37 10.98
N GLY A 55 11.52 -35.54 10.59
CA GLY A 55 12.82 -36.12 10.97
C GLY A 55 14.07 -35.24 10.74
N LEU A 56 13.88 -34.05 10.15
CA LEU A 56 14.84 -32.95 10.06
C LEU A 56 15.08 -32.22 11.42
N GLY A 57 14.29 -32.52 12.45
CA GLY A 57 14.37 -31.95 13.81
C GLY A 57 13.57 -30.65 13.99
N GLU A 58 12.96 -30.44 15.16
CA GLU A 58 12.24 -29.20 15.51
C GLU A 58 13.25 -28.07 15.74
N ARG A 59 13.52 -27.23 14.73
CA ARG A 59 14.55 -26.18 14.82
C ARG A 59 14.11 -24.89 14.16
N THR A 60 14.63 -23.78 14.69
CA THR A 60 14.32 -22.39 14.30
C THR A 60 14.50 -22.14 12.80
N ASP A 61 15.53 -22.72 12.19
CA ASP A 61 15.83 -22.54 10.78
C ASP A 61 14.68 -23.03 9.89
N LEU A 62 14.12 -24.21 10.16
CA LEU A 62 12.97 -24.74 9.41
C LEU A 62 11.71 -23.90 9.64
N HIS A 63 11.47 -23.50 10.89
CA HIS A 63 10.32 -22.68 11.27
C HIS A 63 10.36 -21.27 10.66
N GLU A 64 11.52 -20.78 10.22
CA GLU A 64 11.63 -19.51 9.50
C GLU A 64 11.76 -19.70 7.98
N ILE A 65 12.55 -20.67 7.52
CA ILE A 65 12.84 -20.87 6.09
C ILE A 65 11.60 -21.34 5.32
N LEU A 66 10.79 -22.24 5.87
CA LEU A 66 9.61 -22.75 5.16
C LEU A 66 8.54 -21.65 4.93
N PRO A 67 8.16 -20.86 5.96
CA PRO A 67 7.35 -19.65 5.77
C PRO A 67 7.98 -18.61 4.85
N MET A 68 9.29 -18.39 4.96
CA MET A 68 10.01 -17.48 4.07
C MET A 68 9.89 -17.90 2.60
N VAL A 69 10.11 -19.18 2.27
CA VAL A 69 9.99 -19.69 0.90
C VAL A 69 8.58 -19.48 0.37
N ALA A 70 7.56 -19.73 1.20
CA ALA A 70 6.16 -19.46 0.83
C ALA A 70 5.93 -17.98 0.51
N ALA A 71 6.29 -17.07 1.42
CA ALA A 71 6.11 -15.65 1.21
C ALA A 71 6.92 -15.12 0.00
N LEU A 72 8.15 -15.59 -0.19
CA LEU A 72 8.97 -15.24 -1.36
C LEU A 72 8.29 -15.68 -2.66
N PHE A 73 7.77 -16.91 -2.72
CA PHE A 73 7.06 -17.43 -3.88
C PHE A 73 5.82 -16.59 -4.22
N PHE A 74 4.94 -16.38 -3.24
CA PHE A 74 3.70 -15.62 -3.46
C PHE A 74 3.96 -14.16 -3.80
N ARG A 75 4.96 -13.54 -3.17
CA ARG A 75 5.28 -12.14 -3.44
C ARG A 75 5.92 -11.98 -4.81
N ALA A 76 6.87 -12.84 -5.18
CA ALA A 76 7.53 -12.80 -6.49
C ALA A 76 6.59 -13.15 -7.66
N THR A 77 5.47 -13.82 -7.38
CA THR A 77 4.42 -14.11 -8.37
C THR A 77 3.27 -13.10 -8.34
N GLY A 78 3.39 -12.04 -7.53
CA GLY A 78 2.41 -10.96 -7.43
C GLY A 78 1.07 -11.37 -6.80
N ARG A 79 1.02 -12.50 -6.09
CA ARG A 79 -0.24 -13.09 -5.61
C ARG A 79 -0.59 -12.70 -4.18
N SER A 80 0.37 -12.72 -3.26
CA SER A 80 0.10 -12.30 -1.87
C SER A 80 1.34 -11.81 -1.14
N SER A 81 1.14 -10.93 -0.17
CA SER A 81 2.12 -10.58 0.87
C SER A 81 1.63 -11.08 2.23
N PHE A 82 2.58 -11.44 3.08
CA PHE A 82 2.30 -12.04 4.38
C PHE A 82 2.82 -11.21 5.54
N ARG A 83 2.08 -11.22 6.64
CA ARG A 83 2.58 -10.87 7.97
C ARG A 83 3.05 -12.14 8.68
N PHE A 84 4.14 -12.04 9.41
CA PHE A 84 4.76 -13.12 10.17
C PHE A 84 4.59 -12.89 11.67
N LEU A 85 4.40 -13.97 12.43
CA LEU A 85 4.48 -13.97 13.88
C LEU A 85 5.19 -15.24 14.33
N GLY A 86 6.43 -15.10 14.79
CA GLY A 86 7.19 -16.21 15.35
C GLY A 86 6.68 -16.57 16.74
N GLU A 87 6.52 -17.86 17.00
CA GLU A 87 6.20 -18.40 18.32
C GLU A 87 7.50 -18.77 19.04
N HIS A 88 7.74 -18.14 20.20
CA HIS A 88 8.94 -18.39 20.99
C HIS A 88 8.93 -19.81 21.61
N ASN A 89 10.07 -20.49 21.62
CA ASN A 89 10.22 -21.79 22.27
C ASN A 89 10.55 -21.61 23.77
N GLU A 90 9.51 -21.50 24.59
CA GLU A 90 9.63 -21.35 26.05
C GLU A 90 10.42 -22.50 26.73
N TRP A 91 10.43 -23.70 26.14
CA TRP A 91 11.13 -24.86 26.72
C TRP A 91 12.64 -24.86 26.48
N SER A 92 13.12 -24.14 25.47
CA SER A 92 14.55 -24.14 25.11
C SER A 92 15.42 -23.32 26.07
N GLY A 93 14.86 -22.28 26.69
CA GLY A 93 15.62 -21.24 27.40
C GLY A 93 16.49 -20.37 26.49
N ILE A 94 16.38 -20.50 25.16
CA ILE A 94 17.11 -19.72 24.16
C ILE A 94 16.15 -18.71 23.53
N GLU A 95 16.38 -17.43 23.78
CA GLU A 95 15.51 -16.32 23.34
C GLU A 95 15.26 -16.29 21.82
N ASP A 96 16.27 -16.69 21.04
CA ASP A 96 16.22 -16.69 19.58
C ASP A 96 15.59 -17.96 18.97
N GLU A 97 15.15 -18.92 19.79
CA GLU A 97 14.63 -20.20 19.30
C GLU A 97 13.11 -20.13 19.02
N LEU A 98 12.73 -20.45 17.78
CA LEU A 98 11.32 -20.52 17.36
C LEU A 98 10.74 -21.92 17.51
N TYR A 99 9.56 -22.02 18.12
CA TYR A 99 8.74 -23.23 18.21
C TYR A 99 7.88 -23.47 16.96
N GLY A 100 7.50 -22.39 16.29
CA GLY A 100 6.69 -22.39 15.09
C GLY A 100 6.53 -20.97 14.56
N THR A 101 5.87 -20.82 13.42
CA THR A 101 5.62 -19.50 12.82
C THR A 101 4.22 -19.43 12.26
N TYR A 102 3.50 -18.39 12.65
CA TYR A 102 2.25 -18.01 12.01
C TYR A 102 2.53 -17.08 10.84
N ILE A 103 1.82 -17.31 9.73
CA ILE A 103 1.73 -16.35 8.63
C ILE A 103 0.29 -16.00 8.34
N PHE A 104 0.05 -14.73 8.02
CA PHE A 104 -1.27 -14.18 7.73
C PHE A 104 -1.24 -13.56 6.33
N PRO A 105 -2.13 -13.96 5.40
CA PRO A 105 -2.19 -13.35 4.09
C PRO A 105 -2.78 -11.95 4.20
N SER A 106 -1.93 -10.93 4.15
CA SER A 106 -2.33 -9.56 4.44
C SER A 106 -2.76 -8.79 3.20
N GLN A 107 -2.13 -8.98 2.04
CA GLN A 107 -2.64 -8.40 0.79
C GLN A 107 -2.76 -9.51 -0.27
N PRO A 108 -3.82 -9.50 -1.10
CA PRO A 108 -4.88 -8.48 -1.18
C PRO A 108 -6.01 -8.62 -0.13
N LEU A 109 -5.99 -9.67 0.71
CA LEU A 109 -7.10 -10.03 1.60
C LEU A 109 -7.33 -9.07 2.80
N SER A 110 -6.39 -8.20 3.13
CA SER A 110 -6.43 -7.40 4.37
C SER A 110 -6.56 -8.27 5.63
N GLU A 111 -5.89 -9.44 5.64
CA GLU A 111 -5.88 -10.41 6.76
C GLU A 111 -7.24 -11.08 7.04
N ARG A 112 -8.24 -10.87 6.17
CA ARG A 112 -9.60 -11.41 6.34
C ARG A 112 -10.28 -11.73 5.02
N ILE A 113 -11.32 -12.53 5.04
CA ILE A 113 -12.11 -12.92 3.88
C ILE A 113 -13.54 -12.51 4.18
N ARG A 114 -14.12 -11.61 3.38
CA ARG A 114 -15.54 -11.28 3.51
C ARG A 114 -16.39 -12.50 3.16
N SER A 115 -17.34 -12.85 4.01
CA SER A 115 -18.15 -14.07 3.84
C SER A 115 -18.96 -14.09 2.54
N THR A 116 -19.23 -12.92 1.97
CA THR A 116 -19.98 -12.70 0.74
C THR A 116 -19.11 -12.41 -0.49
N SER A 117 -17.79 -12.25 -0.32
CA SER A 117 -16.88 -11.93 -1.44
C SER A 117 -16.39 -13.19 -2.11
N THR A 118 -16.80 -13.41 -3.35
CA THR A 118 -16.25 -14.47 -4.20
C THR A 118 -14.79 -14.19 -4.56
N GLU A 119 -14.43 -12.93 -4.77
CA GLU A 119 -13.04 -12.53 -5.06
C GLU A 119 -12.09 -12.88 -3.90
N ASP A 120 -12.48 -12.59 -2.65
CA ASP A 120 -11.63 -12.91 -1.48
C ASP A 120 -11.46 -14.43 -1.35
N LEU A 121 -12.53 -15.18 -1.66
CA LEU A 121 -12.51 -16.63 -1.62
C LEU A 121 -11.60 -17.21 -2.71
N ASP A 122 -11.68 -16.70 -3.94
CA ASP A 122 -10.83 -17.12 -5.06
C ASP A 122 -9.34 -16.82 -4.79
N GLU A 123 -9.04 -15.67 -4.20
CA GLU A 123 -7.68 -15.33 -3.79
C GLU A 123 -7.15 -16.29 -2.71
N PHE A 124 -7.98 -16.59 -1.70
CA PHE A 124 -7.63 -17.55 -0.65
C PHE A 124 -7.42 -18.97 -1.19
N ILE A 125 -8.33 -19.48 -2.03
CA ILE A 125 -8.17 -20.77 -2.72
C ILE A 125 -6.87 -20.78 -3.52
N GLY A 126 -6.57 -19.67 -4.20
CA GLY A 126 -5.33 -19.45 -4.91
C GLY A 126 -4.08 -19.61 -4.06
N ILE A 127 -4.08 -19.08 -2.84
CA ILE A 127 -2.99 -19.25 -1.87
C ILE A 127 -2.85 -20.74 -1.51
N LEU A 128 -3.96 -21.44 -1.24
CA LEU A 128 -3.93 -22.86 -0.88
C LEU A 128 -3.44 -23.75 -2.01
N ILE A 129 -3.82 -23.47 -3.26
CA ILE A 129 -3.27 -24.14 -4.44
C ILE A 129 -1.77 -23.84 -4.57
N GLY A 130 -1.36 -22.60 -4.35
CA GLY A 130 0.04 -22.20 -4.38
C GLY A 130 0.89 -22.98 -3.36
N LEU A 131 0.38 -23.23 -2.16
CA LEU A 131 1.07 -24.05 -1.16
C LEU A 131 1.26 -25.50 -1.62
N VAL A 132 0.28 -26.09 -2.32
CA VAL A 132 0.43 -27.42 -2.94
C VAL A 132 1.52 -27.41 -4.00
N ILE A 133 1.57 -26.37 -4.85
CA ILE A 133 2.62 -26.21 -5.86
C ILE A 133 4.00 -26.13 -5.20
N ILE A 134 4.15 -25.29 -4.17
CA ILE A 134 5.41 -25.17 -3.43
C ILE A 134 5.80 -26.52 -2.83
N GLN A 135 4.86 -27.21 -2.19
CA GLN A 135 5.12 -28.50 -1.56
C GLN A 135 5.60 -29.55 -2.57
N ASN A 136 4.95 -29.64 -3.72
CA ASN A 136 5.31 -30.59 -4.78
C ASN A 136 6.70 -30.29 -5.39
N ASN A 137 7.21 -29.08 -5.21
CA ASN A 137 8.54 -28.67 -5.68
C ASN A 137 9.52 -28.43 -4.51
N LEU A 138 9.16 -28.78 -3.28
CA LEU A 138 9.91 -28.35 -2.09
C LEU A 138 11.32 -28.93 -2.06
N ILE A 139 11.47 -30.19 -2.48
CA ILE A 139 12.77 -30.87 -2.62
C ILE A 139 13.71 -30.04 -3.52
N ASP A 140 13.19 -29.56 -4.66
CA ASP A 140 13.95 -28.72 -5.59
C ASP A 140 14.22 -27.32 -5.03
N PHE A 141 13.28 -26.73 -4.29
CA PHE A 141 13.46 -25.41 -3.66
C PHE A 141 14.58 -25.45 -2.61
N LEU A 142 14.60 -26.50 -1.79
CA LEU A 142 15.51 -26.63 -0.65
C LEU A 142 16.83 -27.33 -1.02
N ASP A 143 16.98 -27.86 -2.24
CA ASP A 143 18.15 -28.61 -2.71
C ASP A 143 18.34 -29.93 -1.91
N VAL A 144 17.24 -30.63 -1.63
CA VAL A 144 17.28 -31.91 -0.90
C VAL A 144 17.72 -33.02 -1.85
N THR A 145 18.74 -33.77 -1.46
CA THR A 145 19.22 -34.95 -2.19
C THR A 145 18.60 -36.22 -1.59
N GLU A 146 17.83 -36.97 -2.39
CA GLU A 146 17.30 -38.26 -1.96
C GLU A 146 18.42 -39.24 -1.56
N GLY A 147 18.20 -39.98 -0.48
CA GLY A 147 19.14 -41.00 0.01
C GLY A 147 20.35 -40.47 0.80
N LYS A 148 20.55 -39.14 0.89
CA LYS A 148 21.53 -38.55 1.82
C LYS A 148 20.91 -38.37 3.21
N LYS A 149 21.70 -38.64 4.25
CA LYS A 149 21.29 -38.40 5.64
C LYS A 149 21.08 -36.90 5.87
N GLU A 150 20.02 -36.60 6.59
CA GLU A 150 19.74 -35.28 7.13
C GLU A 150 20.69 -35.05 8.32
N THR A 151 21.54 -34.03 8.21
CA THR A 151 22.54 -33.69 9.24
C THR A 151 22.44 -32.22 9.61
N TYR A 152 22.82 -31.92 10.85
CA TYR A 152 22.73 -30.60 11.46
C TYR A 152 23.92 -30.40 12.41
N SER A 153 24.49 -29.18 12.41
CA SER A 153 25.67 -28.83 13.21
C SER A 153 25.66 -27.34 13.61
N TRP A 154 26.34 -27.02 14.71
CA TRP A 154 26.68 -25.66 15.15
C TRP A 154 28.19 -25.45 15.32
N GLU A 155 29.01 -26.47 15.05
CA GLU A 155 30.44 -26.50 15.41
C GLU A 155 31.38 -26.29 14.22
N GLY A 156 30.83 -26.08 13.01
CA GLY A 156 31.61 -25.88 11.78
C GLY A 156 32.51 -24.65 11.83
N SER A 157 33.78 -24.80 11.48
CA SER A 157 34.74 -23.68 11.40
C SER A 157 34.34 -22.67 10.31
N GLU A 158 33.82 -23.15 9.17
CA GLU A 158 33.28 -22.30 8.11
C GLU A 158 32.01 -21.55 8.55
N LEU A 159 31.12 -22.22 9.27
CA LEU A 159 29.92 -21.63 9.86
C LEU A 159 30.30 -20.49 10.82
N ASN A 160 31.22 -20.74 11.76
CA ASN A 160 31.68 -19.74 12.73
C ASN A 160 32.33 -18.53 12.03
N SER A 161 33.16 -18.77 11.00
CA SER A 161 33.74 -17.69 10.19
C SER A 161 32.67 -16.86 9.46
N TRP A 162 31.63 -17.51 8.94
CA TRP A 162 30.51 -16.86 8.27
C TRP A 162 29.66 -16.03 9.25
N VAL A 163 29.36 -16.57 10.44
CA VAL A 163 28.61 -15.88 11.51
C VAL A 163 29.37 -14.65 12.01
N ASN A 164 30.69 -14.76 12.22
CA ASN A 164 31.49 -13.63 12.69
C ASN A 164 31.44 -12.43 11.73
N LYS A 165 31.44 -12.67 10.41
CA LYS A 165 31.27 -11.58 9.43
C LYS A 165 29.94 -10.85 9.56
N ILE A 166 28.88 -11.54 10.00
CA ILE A 166 27.56 -10.94 10.23
C ILE A 166 27.58 -10.17 11.55
N LYS A 167 28.12 -10.77 12.62
CA LYS A 167 28.27 -10.13 13.93
C LYS A 167 29.11 -8.85 13.87
N ASP A 168 30.17 -8.82 13.07
CA ASP A 168 31.00 -7.63 12.88
C ASP A 168 30.19 -6.43 12.34
N ILE A 169 29.14 -6.68 11.56
CA ILE A 169 28.26 -5.64 11.02
C ILE A 169 27.21 -5.22 12.04
N LEU A 170 26.61 -6.20 12.72
CA LEU A 170 25.49 -5.94 13.64
C LEU A 170 25.97 -5.40 14.99
N GLY A 171 27.18 -5.77 15.42
CA GLY A 171 27.75 -5.49 16.75
C GLY A 171 28.04 -6.78 17.52
N CYS A 172 29.21 -6.85 18.18
CA CYS A 172 29.75 -8.08 18.77
C CYS A 172 28.95 -8.64 19.98
N GLU A 173 28.07 -7.85 20.60
CA GLU A 173 27.32 -8.23 21.81
C GLU A 173 25.92 -8.80 21.53
N ILE A 174 25.57 -9.00 20.26
CA ILE A 174 24.23 -9.42 19.87
C ILE A 174 24.01 -10.91 20.14
N GLY A 175 22.96 -11.21 20.92
CA GLY A 175 22.40 -12.55 21.05
C GLY A 175 21.95 -13.10 19.69
N CYS A 176 22.34 -14.34 19.40
CA CYS A 176 22.03 -14.98 18.13
C CYS A 176 21.94 -16.50 18.24
N THR A 177 21.17 -17.11 17.34
CA THR A 177 21.16 -18.55 17.05
C THR A 177 21.62 -18.80 15.62
N TYR A 178 22.43 -19.83 15.40
CA TYR A 178 22.91 -20.18 14.07
C TYR A 178 23.17 -21.68 13.94
N ASN A 179 23.16 -22.18 12.71
CA ASN A 179 23.43 -23.57 12.40
C ASN A 179 23.76 -23.78 10.93
N GLU A 180 24.21 -24.99 10.61
CA GLU A 180 24.36 -25.50 9.26
C GLU A 180 23.64 -26.83 9.09
N ARG A 181 23.19 -27.09 7.85
CA ARG A 181 22.67 -28.38 7.39
C ARG A 181 23.35 -28.81 6.11
N GLU A 182 23.56 -30.12 5.95
CA GLU A 182 24.09 -30.68 4.70
C GLU A 182 22.98 -31.15 3.75
N ASN A 183 21.84 -31.62 4.27
CA ASN A 183 20.69 -32.05 3.47
C ASN A 183 19.36 -31.70 4.19
N PRO A 184 18.62 -30.65 3.81
CA PRO A 184 18.94 -29.66 2.77
C PRO A 184 20.22 -28.85 3.06
N THR A 185 20.87 -28.26 2.05
CA THR A 185 22.15 -27.55 2.24
C THR A 185 21.97 -26.05 2.49
N TRP A 186 22.18 -25.60 3.73
CA TRP A 186 22.22 -24.15 4.05
C TRP A 186 23.03 -23.81 5.30
N TYR A 187 23.41 -22.53 5.43
CA TYR A 187 23.74 -21.90 6.71
C TYR A 187 22.62 -20.95 7.13
N TYR A 188 22.37 -20.90 8.42
CA TYR A 188 21.33 -20.08 9.01
C TYR A 188 21.90 -19.29 10.18
N PHE A 189 21.50 -18.02 10.26
CA PHE A 189 21.78 -17.10 11.36
C PHE A 189 20.51 -16.32 11.67
N ARG A 190 20.22 -16.09 12.95
CA ARG A 190 19.14 -15.22 13.42
C ARG A 190 19.58 -14.45 14.64
N SER A 191 19.10 -13.21 14.74
CA SER A 191 19.12 -12.44 15.97
C SER A 191 17.83 -11.63 16.11
N PHE A 192 17.10 -11.87 17.20
CA PHE A 192 15.85 -11.20 17.53
C PHE A 192 16.06 -9.73 17.86
N SER A 193 17.09 -9.41 18.65
CA SER A 193 17.42 -8.02 19.04
C SER A 193 17.69 -7.11 17.83
N SER A 194 18.37 -7.63 16.80
CA SER A 194 18.61 -6.89 15.55
C SER A 194 17.42 -6.93 14.58
N GLY A 195 16.51 -7.89 14.76
CA GLY A 195 15.41 -8.18 13.85
C GLY A 195 15.88 -8.73 12.50
N ILE A 196 17.02 -9.44 12.46
CA ILE A 196 17.65 -9.93 11.23
C ILE A 196 17.84 -11.45 11.28
N SER A 197 17.53 -12.09 10.17
CA SER A 197 18.00 -13.45 9.87
C SER A 197 18.69 -13.50 8.51
N VAL A 198 19.66 -14.38 8.38
CA VAL A 198 20.45 -14.58 7.17
C VAL A 198 20.45 -16.06 6.82
N VAL A 199 20.13 -16.37 5.57
CA VAL A 199 20.13 -17.72 5.02
C VAL A 199 21.11 -17.78 3.87
N LYS A 200 22.11 -18.65 3.95
CA LYS A 200 22.99 -18.99 2.81
C LYS A 200 22.45 -20.24 2.14
N SER A 201 21.90 -20.09 0.94
CA SER A 201 21.44 -21.19 0.09
C SER A 201 21.68 -20.85 -1.38
N LYS A 202 22.17 -21.80 -2.18
CA LYS A 202 22.38 -21.58 -3.62
C LYS A 202 21.07 -21.61 -4.40
N THR A 203 20.10 -22.39 -3.94
CA THR A 203 18.94 -22.74 -4.75
C THR A 203 17.77 -21.78 -4.52
N ILE A 204 17.46 -21.44 -3.27
CA ILE A 204 16.32 -20.56 -2.95
C ILE A 204 16.43 -19.19 -3.66
N PRO A 205 17.53 -18.40 -3.50
CA PRO A 205 17.62 -17.10 -4.17
C PRO A 205 17.57 -17.22 -5.70
N ARG A 206 18.16 -18.28 -6.26
CA ARG A 206 18.19 -18.54 -7.70
C ARG A 206 16.80 -18.79 -8.26
N VAL A 207 15.99 -19.61 -7.60
CA VAL A 207 14.62 -19.92 -8.04
C VAL A 207 13.74 -18.68 -7.91
N ILE A 208 13.77 -18.00 -6.76
CA ILE A 208 12.97 -16.78 -6.55
C ILE A 208 13.35 -15.68 -7.55
N ARG A 209 14.64 -15.49 -7.83
CA ARG A 209 15.11 -14.55 -8.87
C ARG A 209 14.56 -14.88 -10.25
N LYS A 210 14.49 -16.17 -10.62
CA LYS A 210 13.87 -16.58 -11.88
C LYS A 210 12.38 -16.25 -11.92
N LEU A 211 11.65 -16.49 -10.83
CA LEU A 211 10.22 -16.16 -10.73
C LEU A 211 9.98 -14.65 -10.80
N TYR A 212 10.73 -13.88 -10.01
CA TYR A 212 10.69 -12.43 -9.98
C TYR A 212 10.96 -11.84 -11.38
N ASN A 213 12.00 -12.32 -12.05
CA ASN A 213 12.35 -11.84 -13.40
C ASN A 213 11.32 -12.21 -14.47
N LYS A 214 10.63 -13.35 -14.34
CA LYS A 214 9.53 -13.72 -15.25
C LYS A 214 8.35 -12.76 -15.15
N GLN A 215 8.19 -12.11 -14.01
CA GLN A 215 7.13 -11.14 -13.75
C GLN A 215 7.69 -9.71 -13.63
N LYS A 216 8.86 -9.41 -14.20
CA LYS A 216 9.53 -8.13 -13.97
C LYS A 216 8.64 -6.90 -14.26
N ASP A 217 7.82 -6.98 -15.29
CA ASP A 217 6.93 -5.88 -15.71
C ASP A 217 5.80 -5.60 -14.71
N THR A 218 5.50 -6.54 -13.81
CA THR A 218 4.53 -6.31 -12.74
C THR A 218 5.17 -5.71 -11.49
N HIS A 219 6.50 -5.64 -11.42
CA HIS A 219 7.24 -5.18 -10.25
C HIS A 219 7.81 -3.77 -10.46
N GLU A 220 7.23 -2.80 -9.77
CA GLU A 220 7.69 -1.42 -9.78
C GLU A 220 8.34 -1.04 -8.46
N CYS A 221 9.36 -0.19 -8.54
CA CYS A 221 10.06 0.36 -7.38
C CYS A 221 10.22 1.86 -7.56
N LEU A 222 9.79 2.63 -6.55
CA LEU A 222 9.94 4.07 -6.50
C LEU A 222 10.76 4.47 -5.27
N LYS A 223 11.75 5.33 -5.47
CA LYS A 223 12.51 5.91 -4.35
C LYS A 223 11.66 6.99 -3.66
N GLY A 224 11.29 6.74 -2.41
CA GLY A 224 10.62 7.72 -1.56
C GLY A 224 11.60 8.67 -0.86
N VAL A 225 11.12 9.25 0.24
CA VAL A 225 11.83 10.17 1.13
C VAL A 225 12.62 9.37 2.18
N SER A 226 11.92 8.62 3.04
CA SER A 226 12.49 7.75 4.07
C SER A 226 12.54 6.28 3.66
N SER A 227 11.66 5.87 2.74
CA SER A 227 11.51 4.48 2.35
C SER A 227 11.46 4.31 0.84
N ARG A 228 11.67 3.09 0.36
CA ARG A 228 11.42 2.68 -1.03
C ARG A 228 10.05 2.05 -1.12
N LEU A 229 9.25 2.47 -2.10
CA LEU A 229 7.92 1.93 -2.35
C LEU A 229 8.02 0.84 -3.40
N TYR A 230 7.36 -0.29 -3.15
CA TYR A 230 7.31 -1.44 -4.03
C TYR A 230 5.86 -1.75 -4.37
N LEU A 231 5.57 -1.85 -5.67
CA LEU A 231 4.25 -2.21 -6.18
C LEU A 231 4.37 -3.50 -6.98
N THR A 232 3.48 -4.45 -6.71
CA THR A 232 3.31 -5.64 -7.56
C THR A 232 1.84 -5.93 -7.76
N GLY A 233 1.32 -5.54 -8.92
CA GLY A 233 -0.12 -5.55 -9.16
C GLY A 233 -0.87 -4.74 -8.09
N LYS A 234 -1.72 -5.41 -7.30
CA LYS A 234 -2.49 -4.78 -6.21
C LYS A 234 -1.72 -4.66 -4.88
N ILE A 235 -0.59 -5.34 -4.74
CA ILE A 235 0.16 -5.43 -3.48
C ILE A 235 1.13 -4.25 -3.37
N LYS A 236 1.05 -3.53 -2.24
CA LYS A 236 1.84 -2.33 -1.98
C LYS A 236 2.58 -2.48 -0.66
N ASN A 237 3.91 -2.38 -0.72
CA ASN A 237 4.75 -2.43 0.47
C ASN A 237 5.82 -1.34 0.40
N CYS A 238 6.42 -1.02 1.54
CA CYS A 238 7.61 -0.18 1.59
C CYS A 238 8.74 -0.87 2.36
N VAL A 239 9.97 -0.44 2.08
CA VAL A 239 11.16 -0.82 2.85
C VAL A 239 11.89 0.44 3.26
N ASP A 240 12.07 0.61 4.56
CA ASP A 240 12.87 1.72 5.11
C ASP A 240 14.29 1.74 4.51
N ASN A 241 14.80 2.94 4.23
CA ASN A 241 16.11 3.09 3.58
C ASN A 241 17.26 2.61 4.47
N GLU A 242 17.21 2.84 5.79
CA GLU A 242 18.24 2.39 6.72
C GLU A 242 18.26 0.85 6.79
N ARG A 243 17.08 0.25 6.92
CA ARG A 243 16.90 -1.21 6.90
C ARG A 243 17.39 -1.83 5.58
N TYR A 244 17.02 -1.24 4.44
CA TYR A 244 17.52 -1.67 3.13
C TYR A 244 19.05 -1.60 3.06
N ASN A 245 19.64 -0.48 3.48
CA ASN A 245 21.09 -0.27 3.41
C ASN A 245 21.86 -1.24 4.30
N LEU A 246 21.34 -1.54 5.50
CA LEU A 246 21.91 -2.55 6.39
C LEU A 246 21.91 -3.93 5.75
N ALA A 247 20.77 -4.37 5.20
CA ALA A 247 20.68 -5.66 4.53
C ALA A 247 21.58 -5.75 3.29
N ALA A 248 21.67 -4.67 2.51
CA ALA A 248 22.59 -4.58 1.37
C ALA A 248 24.06 -4.67 1.80
N THR A 249 24.42 -4.05 2.92
CA THR A 249 25.78 -4.13 3.51
C THR A 249 26.13 -5.56 3.91
N ILE A 250 25.19 -6.28 4.53
CA ILE A 250 25.36 -7.70 4.89
C ILE A 250 25.62 -8.54 3.63
N ILE A 251 24.78 -8.40 2.59
CA ILE A 251 24.97 -9.15 1.34
C ILE A 251 26.32 -8.83 0.71
N ASN A 252 26.67 -7.55 0.59
CA ASN A 252 27.93 -7.14 -0.01
C ASN A 252 29.14 -7.63 0.77
N ARG A 253 29.07 -7.74 2.10
CA ARG A 253 30.13 -8.32 2.92
C ARG A 253 30.28 -9.83 2.70
N LEU A 254 29.17 -10.54 2.47
CA LEU A 254 29.14 -11.99 2.31
C LEU A 254 29.44 -12.46 0.88
N GLU A 255 29.09 -11.66 -0.12
CA GLU A 255 29.18 -12.02 -1.54
C GLU A 255 30.07 -11.11 -2.39
N GLY A 256 30.45 -9.92 -1.90
CA GLY A 256 30.95 -8.82 -2.72
C GLY A 256 29.81 -8.07 -3.42
N ASP A 257 30.15 -7.14 -4.33
CA ASP A 257 29.17 -6.35 -5.08
C ASP A 257 28.24 -7.28 -5.88
N SER A 258 27.00 -7.39 -5.39
CA SER A 258 26.03 -8.36 -5.89
C SER A 258 24.75 -7.68 -6.34
N ASN A 259 24.12 -8.22 -7.39
CA ASN A 259 22.83 -7.71 -7.85
C ASN A 259 21.71 -8.10 -6.88
N ILE A 260 21.26 -7.13 -6.08
CA ILE A 260 20.25 -7.31 -5.04
C ILE A 260 18.83 -7.25 -5.62
N ILE A 261 17.99 -8.21 -5.24
CA ILE A 261 16.53 -8.14 -5.41
C ILE A 261 15.89 -7.91 -4.05
N VAL A 262 14.84 -7.09 -3.99
CA VAL A 262 14.06 -6.86 -2.78
C VAL A 262 12.67 -7.46 -2.98
N VAL A 263 12.27 -8.31 -2.06
CA VAL A 263 10.94 -8.95 -2.01
C VAL A 263 10.29 -8.55 -0.68
N PRO A 264 9.61 -7.40 -0.63
CA PRO A 264 9.05 -6.87 0.61
C PRO A 264 7.76 -7.58 0.99
N ASN A 265 7.58 -7.86 2.28
CA ASN A 265 6.33 -8.31 2.86
C ASN A 265 5.91 -7.32 3.97
N GLU A 266 4.87 -7.66 4.75
CA GLU A 266 4.24 -6.70 5.66
C GLU A 266 5.16 -6.28 6.79
N ASN A 267 5.63 -7.23 7.61
CA ASN A 267 6.46 -6.94 8.79
C ASN A 267 7.91 -7.46 8.66
N ILE A 268 8.22 -8.10 7.53
CA ILE A 268 9.54 -8.62 7.17
C ILE A 268 9.79 -8.32 5.70
N SER A 269 10.99 -7.86 5.35
CA SER A 269 11.42 -7.71 3.97
C SER A 269 12.56 -8.66 3.67
N PHE A 270 12.54 -9.29 2.51
CA PHE A 270 13.60 -10.21 2.10
C PHE A 270 14.48 -9.53 1.05
N ILE A 271 15.78 -9.46 1.32
CA ILE A 271 16.78 -8.89 0.42
C ILE A 271 17.64 -10.06 -0.07
N LEU A 272 17.63 -10.28 -1.38
CA LEU A 272 18.22 -11.46 -2.02
C LEU A 272 19.51 -11.06 -2.75
N GLY A 273 20.62 -11.67 -2.31
CA GLY A 273 21.85 -11.78 -3.08
C GLY A 273 21.78 -12.93 -4.08
N VAL A 274 22.94 -13.40 -4.53
CA VAL A 274 23.07 -14.55 -5.43
C VAL A 274 22.93 -15.87 -4.66
N LYS A 275 23.46 -15.94 -3.44
CA LYS A 275 23.53 -17.13 -2.56
C LYS A 275 23.01 -16.86 -1.14
N HIS A 276 22.69 -15.62 -0.80
CA HIS A 276 22.20 -15.24 0.51
C HIS A 276 20.83 -14.56 0.42
N ILE A 277 20.04 -14.76 1.47
CA ILE A 277 18.80 -14.04 1.73
C ILE A 277 18.97 -13.40 3.11
N VAL A 278 18.75 -12.10 3.19
CA VAL A 278 18.64 -11.38 4.46
C VAL A 278 17.16 -11.07 4.68
N ALA A 279 16.56 -11.65 5.71
CA ALA A 279 15.25 -11.22 6.17
C ALA A 279 15.45 -10.13 7.23
N ILE A 280 14.79 -8.99 7.05
CA ILE A 280 14.87 -7.88 7.99
C ILE A 280 13.47 -7.48 8.44
N SER A 281 13.28 -7.38 9.74
CA SER A 281 12.05 -6.84 10.32
C SER A 281 11.88 -5.38 9.92
N ASN A 282 10.70 -5.05 9.45
CA ASN A 282 10.34 -3.73 8.95
C ASN A 282 8.83 -3.59 8.96
N ASP A 283 8.27 -2.45 9.40
CA ASP A 283 6.84 -2.16 9.23
C ASP A 283 6.61 -1.60 7.81
N GLY A 284 6.46 -2.52 6.86
CA GLY A 284 6.43 -2.26 5.42
C GLY A 284 5.06 -2.45 4.77
N GLY A 285 3.99 -2.54 5.56
CA GLY A 285 2.64 -2.80 5.05
C GLY A 285 1.98 -1.62 4.32
N ILE A 286 0.69 -1.77 4.02
CA ILE A 286 -0.09 -0.75 3.29
C ILE A 286 -0.11 0.62 3.99
N SER A 287 -0.16 0.66 5.33
CA SER A 287 -0.17 1.92 6.08
C SER A 287 1.13 2.70 5.86
N ALA A 288 2.27 2.04 6.06
CA ALA A 288 3.58 2.66 5.86
C ALA A 288 3.82 3.07 4.39
N PHE A 289 3.25 2.34 3.42
CA PHE A 289 3.24 2.75 2.02
C PHE A 289 2.46 4.05 1.80
N LEU A 290 1.27 4.19 2.39
CA LEU A 290 0.44 5.39 2.27
C LEU A 290 1.09 6.60 2.96
N ASP A 291 1.69 6.41 4.14
CA ASP A 291 2.43 7.46 4.83
C ASP A 291 3.61 7.97 4.00
N GLU A 292 4.36 7.06 3.38
CA GLU A 292 5.46 7.42 2.49
C GLU A 292 4.97 8.14 1.21
N LYS A 293 3.80 7.75 0.69
CA LYS A 293 3.16 8.45 -0.44
C LYS A 293 2.83 9.90 -0.08
N GLU A 294 2.31 10.17 1.11
CA GLU A 294 2.03 11.55 1.56
C GLU A 294 3.32 12.37 1.78
N LYS A 295 4.41 11.74 2.23
CA LYS A 295 5.73 12.40 2.28
C LYS A 295 6.25 12.76 0.89
N ILE A 296 6.06 11.88 -0.10
CA ILE A 296 6.43 12.17 -1.50
C ILE A 296 5.60 13.34 -2.03
N LYS A 297 4.29 13.36 -1.80
CA LYS A 297 3.45 14.51 -2.20
C LYS A 297 3.95 15.80 -1.57
N SER A 298 4.24 15.78 -0.27
CA SER A 298 4.78 16.94 0.46
C SER A 298 6.13 17.39 -0.11
N ARG A 299 7.03 16.45 -0.44
CA ARG A 299 8.30 16.75 -1.12
C ARG A 299 8.07 17.39 -2.48
N ASN A 300 7.20 16.82 -3.30
CA ASN A 300 6.91 17.32 -4.64
C ASN A 300 6.27 18.72 -4.59
N ALA A 301 5.36 18.97 -3.65
CA ALA A 301 4.78 20.29 -3.44
C ALA A 301 5.87 21.32 -3.05
N ARG A 302 6.81 20.94 -2.18
CA ARG A 302 7.95 21.79 -1.82
C ARG A 302 8.89 22.02 -3.01
N GLU A 303 9.24 20.98 -3.76
CA GLU A 303 10.09 21.08 -4.94
C GLU A 303 9.44 21.98 -6.00
N ASN A 304 8.15 21.81 -6.27
CA ASN A 304 7.41 22.67 -7.19
C ASN A 304 7.39 24.12 -6.73
N LYS A 305 7.15 24.35 -5.44
CA LYS A 305 7.19 25.70 -4.87
C LYS A 305 8.54 26.38 -5.11
N ILE A 306 9.65 25.63 -5.13
CA ILE A 306 10.99 26.15 -5.39
C ILE A 306 11.25 26.30 -6.89
N LEU A 307 10.96 25.26 -7.68
CA LEU A 307 11.27 25.20 -9.11
C LEU A 307 10.40 26.15 -9.95
N PHE A 308 9.18 26.43 -9.48
CA PHE A 308 8.18 27.22 -10.18
C PHE A 308 7.74 28.45 -9.39
N ALA A 309 8.53 28.89 -8.38
CA ALA A 309 8.25 30.06 -7.56
C ALA A 309 7.91 31.30 -8.39
N ASP A 310 8.66 31.51 -9.47
CA ASP A 310 8.56 32.69 -10.33
C ASP A 310 7.71 32.45 -11.59
N LYS A 311 7.28 31.20 -11.83
CA LYS A 311 6.49 30.89 -13.03
C LYS A 311 5.04 31.24 -12.82
N ARG A 312 4.53 32.08 -13.72
CA ARG A 312 3.11 32.38 -13.81
C ARG A 312 2.41 31.25 -14.54
N MET A 313 1.21 30.89 -14.08
CA MET A 313 0.37 29.98 -14.85
C MET A 313 -0.41 30.79 -15.87
N LYS A 314 -0.56 30.23 -17.08
CA LYS A 314 -1.36 30.81 -18.15
C LYS A 314 -2.52 29.87 -18.47
N TRP A 315 -3.73 30.42 -18.40
CA TRP A 315 -4.95 29.75 -18.85
C TRP A 315 -5.09 29.85 -20.37
N ALA A 316 -5.38 28.73 -21.01
CA ALA A 316 -5.54 28.58 -22.47
C ALA A 316 -6.94 28.04 -22.82
N ILE A 317 -7.99 28.64 -22.25
CA ILE A 317 -9.38 28.24 -22.47
C ILE A 317 -9.88 28.89 -23.76
N ARG A 318 -10.04 28.13 -24.84
CA ARG A 318 -10.38 28.68 -26.17
C ARG A 318 -11.78 28.34 -26.63
N THR A 319 -12.30 27.22 -26.16
CA THR A 319 -13.57 26.64 -26.59
C THR A 319 -14.49 26.35 -25.42
N THR A 320 -15.78 26.11 -25.70
CA THR A 320 -16.73 25.65 -24.68
C THR A 320 -16.39 24.27 -24.13
N SER A 321 -15.73 23.41 -24.91
CA SER A 321 -15.17 22.15 -24.42
C SER A 321 -14.03 22.36 -23.42
N ASP A 322 -13.21 23.41 -23.58
CA ASP A 322 -12.17 23.74 -22.61
C ASP A 322 -12.79 24.23 -21.28
N SER A 323 -13.95 24.90 -21.34
CA SER A 323 -14.71 25.24 -20.13
C SER A 323 -15.22 24.00 -19.39
N ALA A 324 -15.61 22.93 -20.10
CA ALA A 324 -15.98 21.67 -19.47
C ALA A 324 -14.77 21.00 -18.78
N LEU A 325 -13.59 21.05 -19.42
CA LEU A 325 -12.34 20.58 -18.80
C LEU A 325 -11.96 21.40 -17.57
N PHE A 326 -12.27 22.70 -17.55
CA PHE A 326 -12.09 23.53 -16.36
C PHE A 326 -12.98 23.06 -15.20
N GLU A 327 -14.25 22.72 -15.45
CA GLU A 327 -15.12 22.14 -14.43
C GLU A 327 -14.58 20.80 -13.90
N ASP A 328 -14.03 19.95 -14.78
CA ASP A 328 -13.44 18.66 -14.38
C ASP A 328 -12.18 18.88 -13.51
N LEU A 329 -11.35 19.86 -13.87
CA LEU A 329 -10.20 20.29 -13.05
C LEU A 329 -10.65 20.77 -11.67
N VAL A 330 -11.71 21.58 -11.60
CA VAL A 330 -12.24 22.10 -10.32
C VAL A 330 -12.82 20.98 -9.47
N LEU A 331 -13.55 20.04 -10.07
CA LEU A 331 -14.04 18.84 -9.38
C LEU A 331 -12.89 18.05 -8.74
N GLU A 332 -11.80 17.86 -9.47
CA GLU A 332 -10.62 17.16 -8.99
C GLU A 332 -9.87 17.89 -7.86
N LEU A 333 -9.86 19.23 -7.90
CA LEU A 333 -9.33 20.04 -6.81
C LEU A 333 -10.20 19.92 -5.56
N LEU A 334 -11.52 20.09 -5.70
CA LEU A 334 -12.48 19.98 -4.60
C LEU A 334 -12.43 18.59 -3.94
N ALA A 335 -12.32 17.52 -4.72
CA ALA A 335 -12.20 16.16 -4.19
C ALA A 335 -10.93 15.91 -3.36
N ARG A 336 -9.94 16.81 -3.43
CA ARG A 336 -8.72 16.78 -2.60
C ARG A 336 -8.78 17.71 -1.39
N GLU A 337 -9.80 18.56 -1.29
CA GLU A 337 -9.97 19.43 -0.13
C GLU A 337 -10.39 18.61 1.10
N PRO A 338 -9.73 18.79 2.26
CA PRO A 338 -9.94 17.95 3.44
C PRO A 338 -11.33 18.09 4.07
N TYR A 339 -12.08 19.15 3.74
CA TYR A 339 -13.44 19.40 4.22
C TYR A 339 -14.53 18.90 3.28
N ILE A 340 -14.17 18.45 2.07
CA ILE A 340 -15.11 17.91 1.09
C ILE A 340 -15.20 16.39 1.29
N LEU A 341 -16.42 15.90 1.54
CA LEU A 341 -16.72 14.48 1.74
C LEU A 341 -17.01 13.79 0.41
N SER A 342 -17.71 14.46 -0.49
CA SER A 342 -17.97 14.00 -1.85
C SER A 342 -18.18 15.18 -2.80
N ALA A 343 -17.85 15.01 -4.08
CA ALA A 343 -18.06 16.00 -5.13
C ALA A 343 -18.53 15.31 -6.42
N LYS A 344 -19.58 15.84 -7.07
CA LYS A 344 -20.20 15.25 -8.27
C LYS A 344 -20.66 16.34 -9.24
N LYS A 345 -20.47 16.12 -10.54
CA LYS A 345 -21.10 16.96 -11.58
C LYS A 345 -22.59 16.68 -11.67
N VAL A 346 -23.36 17.71 -11.98
CA VAL A 346 -24.82 17.68 -11.94
C VAL A 346 -25.43 17.19 -13.24
N ALA A 347 -24.98 17.73 -14.38
CA ALA A 347 -25.39 17.29 -15.70
C ALA A 347 -24.28 17.54 -16.74
N PRO A 348 -24.41 16.98 -17.97
CA PRO A 348 -23.52 17.29 -19.08
C PRO A 348 -23.67 18.76 -19.52
N THR A 349 -22.57 19.39 -19.92
CA THR A 349 -22.35 20.84 -20.18
C THR A 349 -23.37 21.56 -21.09
N ASN A 350 -24.26 20.84 -21.79
CA ASN A 350 -25.20 21.40 -22.77
C ASN A 350 -26.66 21.50 -22.28
N GLN A 351 -26.94 21.18 -21.01
CA GLN A 351 -28.25 21.48 -20.39
C GLN A 351 -28.12 22.71 -19.49
N GLY A 352 -29.11 23.61 -19.55
CA GLY A 352 -29.11 24.82 -18.72
C GLY A 352 -29.28 24.45 -17.25
N ASP A 353 -28.19 24.45 -16.49
CA ASP A 353 -28.16 23.95 -15.10
C ASP A 353 -28.41 25.03 -14.04
N ASN A 354 -28.98 26.19 -14.41
CA ASN A 354 -29.31 27.30 -13.49
C ASN A 354 -28.19 27.64 -12.48
N GLY A 355 -26.93 27.46 -12.89
CA GLY A 355 -25.73 27.73 -12.08
C GLY A 355 -25.26 26.63 -11.13
N ARG A 356 -25.77 25.39 -11.25
CA ARG A 356 -25.39 24.24 -10.42
C ARG A 356 -24.46 23.28 -11.18
N ASP A 357 -23.19 23.63 -11.33
CA ASP A 357 -22.25 22.82 -12.12
C ASP A 357 -21.75 21.58 -11.35
N ILE A 358 -21.41 21.76 -10.06
CA ILE A 358 -20.96 20.69 -9.15
C ILE A 358 -21.74 20.77 -7.84
N ILE A 359 -22.12 19.61 -7.29
CA ILE A 359 -22.62 19.48 -5.92
C ILE A 359 -21.54 18.79 -5.08
N CYS A 360 -21.28 19.37 -3.91
CA CYS A 360 -20.42 18.78 -2.89
C CYS A 360 -21.20 18.51 -1.60
N GLU A 361 -20.85 17.42 -0.94
CA GLU A 361 -21.13 17.23 0.48
C GLU A 361 -19.87 17.66 1.25
N TYR A 362 -20.02 18.52 2.26
CA TYR A 362 -18.89 19.02 3.04
C TYR A 362 -19.13 18.85 4.53
N ASN A 363 -18.04 18.79 5.30
CA ASN A 363 -18.11 18.77 6.75
C ASN A 363 -18.28 20.21 7.28
N ALA A 364 -19.50 20.56 7.70
CA ALA A 364 -19.84 21.89 8.22
C ALA A 364 -19.09 22.24 9.52
N ASN A 365 -18.61 21.24 10.26
CA ASN A 365 -17.82 21.41 11.46
C ASN A 365 -16.29 21.48 11.21
N TYR A 366 -15.86 21.52 9.94
CA TYR A 366 -14.44 21.60 9.62
C TYR A 366 -13.84 22.93 10.07
N ASN A 367 -12.73 22.86 10.80
CA ASN A 367 -11.96 24.01 11.24
C ASN A 367 -10.46 23.72 11.05
N GLU A 368 -9.82 24.47 10.15
CA GLU A 368 -8.39 24.31 9.79
C GLU A 368 -7.44 24.37 11.00
N LEU A 369 -7.83 25.05 12.08
CA LEU A 369 -7.01 25.25 13.28
C LEU A 369 -7.28 24.23 14.39
N ARG A 370 -8.22 23.30 14.23
CA ARG A 370 -8.58 22.29 15.24
C ARG A 370 -8.44 20.88 14.68
N VAL A 371 -7.21 20.36 14.66
CA VAL A 371 -6.96 18.91 14.63
C VAL A 371 -7.25 18.36 16.03
N ILE A 372 -8.51 18.37 16.47
CA ILE A 372 -8.92 17.72 17.71
C ILE A 372 -9.36 16.31 17.36
N ARG A 373 -8.52 15.34 17.70
CA ARG A 373 -8.70 13.89 17.50
C ARG A 373 -9.91 13.26 18.23
N GLN A 374 -10.87 14.05 18.75
CA GLN A 374 -11.93 13.52 19.62
C GLN A 374 -13.24 14.35 19.60
N GLN A 375 -13.87 14.55 18.43
CA GLN A 375 -15.32 14.75 18.38
C GLN A 375 -15.95 13.96 17.21
N PRO A 376 -17.07 13.21 17.42
CA PRO A 376 -17.55 12.22 16.45
C PRO A 376 -18.65 12.74 15.50
N SER A 377 -19.09 14.00 15.59
CA SER A 377 -20.20 14.49 14.78
C SER A 377 -19.70 15.21 13.52
N ILE A 378 -19.56 14.45 12.43
CA ILE A 378 -19.54 15.03 11.08
C ILE A 378 -20.94 15.60 10.83
N GLU A 379 -21.04 16.92 10.70
CA GLU A 379 -22.26 17.55 10.21
C GLU A 379 -22.10 17.74 8.71
N VAL A 380 -22.97 17.09 7.94
CA VAL A 380 -22.88 17.10 6.48
C VAL A 380 -23.73 18.25 5.96
N GLY A 381 -23.09 19.23 5.36
CA GLY A 381 -23.76 20.29 4.61
C GLY A 381 -23.69 20.05 3.10
N GLN A 382 -24.62 20.64 2.36
CA GLN A 382 -24.64 20.67 0.91
C GLN A 382 -24.03 21.99 0.40
N LEU A 383 -23.02 21.87 -0.46
CA LEU A 383 -22.36 22.97 -1.15
C LEU A 383 -22.70 22.90 -2.64
N ILE A 384 -23.18 24.00 -3.21
CA ILE A 384 -23.29 24.15 -4.67
C ILE A 384 -22.09 24.95 -5.18
N VAL A 385 -21.44 24.44 -6.22
CA VAL A 385 -20.33 25.11 -6.89
C VAL A 385 -20.73 25.48 -8.31
N GLN A 386 -20.53 26.76 -8.65
CA GLN A 386 -20.67 27.28 -10.01
C GLN A 386 -19.28 27.57 -10.59
N CYS A 387 -19.01 27.10 -11.80
CA CYS A 387 -17.77 27.32 -12.53
C CYS A 387 -18.00 28.33 -13.67
N LYS A 388 -17.13 29.33 -13.80
CA LYS A 388 -17.19 30.30 -14.91
C LYS A 388 -15.81 30.59 -15.49
N THR A 389 -15.73 30.57 -16.81
CA THR A 389 -14.50 30.83 -17.55
C THR A 389 -14.70 31.99 -18.52
N ASN A 390 -13.60 32.70 -18.81
CA ASN A 390 -13.52 33.62 -19.93
C ASN A 390 -12.70 32.94 -21.03
N LEU A 391 -13.16 32.99 -22.28
CA LEU A 391 -12.38 32.52 -23.43
C LEU A 391 -11.17 33.43 -23.65
N GLU A 392 -10.05 32.87 -24.13
CA GLU A 392 -8.79 33.58 -24.37
C GLU A 392 -8.99 34.80 -25.30
N ASP A 393 -9.85 34.68 -26.30
CA ASP A 393 -10.18 35.75 -27.26
C ASP A 393 -11.30 36.70 -26.78
N SER A 394 -11.82 36.51 -25.57
CA SER A 394 -12.89 37.36 -25.02
C SER A 394 -12.37 38.74 -24.63
N LYS A 395 -13.16 39.78 -24.95
CA LYS A 395 -12.90 41.15 -24.45
C LYS A 395 -13.18 41.28 -22.94
N LYS A 396 -13.98 40.38 -22.35
CA LYS A 396 -14.24 40.35 -20.91
C LYS A 396 -13.07 39.67 -20.19
N LYS A 397 -12.42 40.41 -19.29
CA LYS A 397 -11.32 39.91 -18.45
C LYS A 397 -11.76 39.50 -17.04
N SER A 398 -13.01 39.78 -16.67
CA SER A 398 -13.54 39.52 -15.34
C SER A 398 -14.99 39.06 -15.41
N ILE A 399 -15.40 38.25 -14.44
CA ILE A 399 -16.77 37.74 -14.29
C ILE A 399 -17.57 38.72 -13.44
N GLY A 400 -18.67 39.23 -13.99
CA GLY A 400 -19.55 40.17 -13.30
C GLY A 400 -20.83 39.53 -12.78
N LYS A 401 -21.63 40.32 -12.05
CA LYS A 401 -22.90 39.88 -11.47
C LYS A 401 -23.89 39.30 -12.50
N ALA A 402 -23.91 39.84 -13.72
CA ALA A 402 -24.81 39.36 -14.79
C ALA A 402 -24.39 38.00 -15.36
N ASP A 403 -23.17 37.54 -15.09
CA ASP A 403 -22.63 36.30 -15.63
C ASP A 403 -22.89 35.09 -14.71
N VAL A 404 -23.48 35.32 -13.54
CA VAL A 404 -23.70 34.33 -12.47
C VAL A 404 -25.16 34.29 -12.03
N HIS A 405 -25.63 33.11 -11.62
CA HIS A 405 -27.05 32.86 -11.31
C HIS A 405 -27.31 32.64 -9.81
N VAL A 406 -26.51 33.31 -8.96
CA VAL A 406 -26.43 33.04 -7.51
C VAL A 406 -27.78 33.09 -6.80
N ALA A 407 -28.60 34.12 -7.04
CA ALA A 407 -29.89 34.27 -6.35
C ALA A 407 -30.86 33.15 -6.72
N ASP A 408 -30.96 32.84 -8.01
CA ASP A 408 -31.82 31.77 -8.51
C ASP A 408 -31.36 30.43 -7.93
N THR A 409 -30.05 30.16 -7.96
CA THR A 409 -29.47 28.93 -7.40
C THR A 409 -29.73 28.80 -5.89
N VAL A 410 -29.49 29.85 -5.11
CA VAL A 410 -29.69 29.82 -3.65
C VAL A 410 -31.17 29.68 -3.30
N TYR A 411 -32.05 30.37 -4.04
CA TYR A 411 -33.49 30.33 -3.78
C TYR A 411 -34.12 28.98 -4.17
N ASP A 412 -33.78 28.46 -5.35
CA ASP A 412 -34.40 27.25 -5.90
C ASP A 412 -33.89 25.98 -5.19
N TYR A 413 -32.60 25.92 -4.89
CA TYR A 413 -31.96 24.72 -4.36
C TYR A 413 -31.68 24.76 -2.86
N LYS A 414 -31.71 25.93 -2.23
CA LYS A 414 -31.49 26.14 -0.78
C LYS A 414 -30.27 25.38 -0.24
N PRO A 415 -29.08 25.53 -0.85
CA PRO A 415 -27.88 24.87 -0.34
C PRO A 415 -27.49 25.44 1.02
N ASP A 416 -26.67 24.72 1.78
CA ASP A 416 -26.09 25.25 3.01
C ASP A 416 -24.92 26.20 2.72
N ALA A 417 -24.24 26.03 1.58
CA ALA A 417 -23.14 26.88 1.15
C ALA A 417 -23.08 27.04 -0.38
N TYR A 418 -22.43 28.10 -0.84
CA TYR A 418 -22.22 28.38 -2.27
C TYR A 418 -20.77 28.78 -2.56
N LEU A 419 -20.20 28.23 -3.63
CA LEU A 419 -18.85 28.55 -4.10
C LEU A 419 -18.87 28.93 -5.59
N LEU A 420 -18.31 30.09 -5.93
CA LEU A 420 -18.05 30.44 -7.33
C LEU A 420 -16.57 30.22 -7.67
N VAL A 421 -16.27 29.41 -8.68
CA VAL A 421 -14.89 29.17 -9.14
C VAL A 421 -14.70 29.76 -10.53
N VAL A 422 -13.73 30.67 -10.68
CA VAL A 422 -13.48 31.37 -11.95
C VAL A 422 -12.05 31.27 -12.43
N SER A 423 -11.85 31.07 -13.73
CA SER A 423 -10.51 31.05 -14.35
C SER A 423 -9.85 32.45 -14.48
N SER A 424 -10.47 33.48 -13.93
CA SER A 424 -10.03 34.87 -14.03
C SER A 424 -10.28 35.61 -12.71
N GLN A 425 -10.74 36.86 -12.74
CA GLN A 425 -11.07 37.65 -11.55
C GLN A 425 -12.56 37.98 -11.53
N ILE A 426 -13.13 38.16 -10.34
CA ILE A 426 -14.50 38.67 -10.19
C ILE A 426 -14.50 40.21 -10.10
N THR A 427 -15.60 40.85 -10.51
CA THR A 427 -15.74 42.30 -10.34
C THR A 427 -16.07 42.68 -8.89
N ARG A 428 -15.69 43.89 -8.46
CA ARG A 428 -16.03 44.43 -7.13
C ARG A 428 -17.53 44.36 -6.84
N ASP A 429 -18.36 44.69 -7.83
CA ASP A 429 -19.81 44.67 -7.70
C ASP A 429 -20.36 43.25 -7.41
N LEU A 430 -19.68 42.20 -7.90
CA LEU A 430 -20.01 40.81 -7.60
C LEU A 430 -19.55 40.42 -6.19
N THR A 431 -18.36 40.86 -5.76
CA THR A 431 -17.89 40.70 -4.37
C THR A 431 -18.88 41.30 -3.36
N GLU A 432 -19.25 42.57 -3.56
CA GLU A 432 -20.24 43.25 -2.70
C GLU A 432 -21.61 42.56 -2.72
N TYR A 433 -21.95 41.93 -3.85
CA TYR A 433 -23.19 41.18 -3.99
C TYR A 433 -23.16 39.88 -3.16
N PHE A 434 -22.04 39.14 -3.16
CA PHE A 434 -21.87 37.96 -2.31
C PHE A 434 -21.92 38.30 -0.83
N GLU A 435 -21.27 39.39 -0.40
CA GLU A 435 -21.35 39.85 0.99
C GLU A 435 -22.79 40.17 1.42
N LYS A 436 -23.59 40.78 0.53
CA LYS A 436 -25.00 41.07 0.78
C LYS A 436 -25.87 39.81 0.87
N ILE A 437 -25.62 38.81 0.02
CA ILE A 437 -26.32 37.52 0.06
C ILE A 437 -25.99 36.79 1.37
N ARG A 438 -24.71 36.73 1.74
CA ARG A 438 -24.26 36.11 3.00
C ARG A 438 -24.97 36.66 4.24
N ALA A 439 -25.27 37.96 4.24
CA ALA A 439 -25.94 38.63 5.35
C ALA A 439 -27.47 38.41 5.37
N ARG A 440 -28.07 38.00 4.26
CA ARG A 440 -29.54 37.93 4.09
C ARG A 440 -30.06 36.50 4.12
N ASP A 441 -29.37 35.61 3.43
CA ASP A 441 -29.77 34.23 3.28
C ASP A 441 -29.04 33.39 4.33
N ASN A 442 -29.73 32.43 4.96
CA ASN A 442 -29.20 31.56 6.03
C ASN A 442 -28.15 30.55 5.52
N LEU A 443 -27.26 30.97 4.61
CA LEU A 443 -26.11 30.20 4.16
C LEU A 443 -25.06 30.16 5.28
N HIS A 444 -24.49 28.98 5.52
CA HIS A 444 -23.33 28.83 6.38
C HIS A 444 -22.16 29.66 5.86
N TRP A 445 -21.92 29.62 4.55
CA TRP A 445 -20.94 30.50 3.89
C TRP A 445 -21.20 30.66 2.38
N ILE A 446 -20.65 31.75 1.84
CA ILE A 446 -20.52 32.01 0.41
C ILE A 446 -19.08 32.45 0.16
N ASP A 447 -18.43 31.85 -0.83
CA ASP A 447 -17.02 32.11 -1.15
C ASP A 447 -16.77 32.06 -2.66
N TRP A 448 -15.58 32.44 -3.08
CA TRP A 448 -15.15 32.33 -4.47
C TRP A 448 -13.66 32.01 -4.59
N TRP A 449 -13.32 31.23 -5.61
CA TRP A 449 -11.94 31.02 -6.05
C TRP A 449 -11.72 31.79 -7.34
N ASN A 450 -10.74 32.69 -7.32
CA ASN A 450 -10.25 33.34 -8.53
C ASN A 450 -9.09 32.53 -9.15
N SER A 451 -8.53 33.02 -10.26
CA SER A 451 -7.42 32.34 -10.93
C SER A 451 -6.24 32.06 -9.99
N PHE A 452 -5.88 33.01 -9.14
CA PHE A 452 -4.78 32.87 -8.18
C PHE A 452 -5.05 31.77 -7.14
N ASP A 453 -6.28 31.68 -6.63
CA ASP A 453 -6.66 30.65 -5.64
C ASP A 453 -6.59 29.23 -6.24
N ILE A 454 -6.93 29.10 -7.52
CA ILE A 454 -6.84 27.85 -8.27
C ILE A 454 -5.37 27.51 -8.57
N GLU A 455 -4.59 28.50 -9.00
CA GLU A 455 -3.16 28.35 -9.31
C GLU A 455 -2.37 27.88 -8.08
N GLU A 456 -2.61 28.46 -6.89
CA GLU A 456 -1.98 28.00 -5.65
C GLU A 456 -2.30 26.52 -5.36
N ARG A 457 -3.57 26.12 -5.55
CA ARG A 457 -3.96 24.71 -5.37
C ARG A 457 -3.33 23.79 -6.41
N LEU A 458 -3.18 24.24 -7.65
CA LEU A 458 -2.49 23.49 -8.71
C LEU A 458 -0.99 23.35 -8.44
N ARG A 459 -0.32 24.36 -7.85
CA ARG A 459 1.09 24.26 -7.43
C ARG A 459 1.30 23.13 -6.41
N ILE A 460 0.34 22.95 -5.51
CA ILE A 460 0.34 21.86 -4.50
C ILE A 460 -0.03 20.52 -5.14
N ASN A 461 -0.82 20.53 -6.22
CA ASN A 461 -1.33 19.33 -6.90
C ASN A 461 -0.84 19.24 -8.37
N PRO A 462 0.46 19.02 -8.60
CA PRO A 462 1.05 19.02 -9.95
C PRO A 462 0.52 17.91 -10.85
N ASP A 463 0.05 16.80 -10.27
CA ASP A 463 -0.52 15.69 -11.04
C ASP A 463 -1.84 16.09 -11.73
N ILE A 464 -2.62 16.98 -11.12
CA ILE A 464 -3.79 17.58 -11.75
C ILE A 464 -3.32 18.48 -12.89
N MET A 465 -2.39 19.40 -12.61
CA MET A 465 -1.88 20.33 -13.61
C MET A 465 -1.39 19.59 -14.87
N SER A 466 -0.70 18.46 -14.71
CA SER A 466 -0.23 17.63 -15.83
C SER A 466 -1.37 16.98 -16.64
N ARG A 467 -2.51 16.61 -16.03
CA ARG A 467 -3.66 16.05 -16.76
C ARG A 467 -4.41 17.09 -17.59
N TYR A 468 -4.36 18.35 -17.18
CA TYR A 468 -5.08 19.47 -17.81
C TYR A 468 -4.12 20.44 -18.54
N GLU A 469 -2.98 19.95 -19.02
CA GLU A 469 -1.95 20.75 -19.70
C GLU A 469 -2.47 21.48 -20.96
N SER A 470 -3.58 21.02 -21.53
CA SER A 470 -4.23 21.65 -22.68
C SER A 470 -4.89 22.99 -22.35
N ILE A 471 -5.31 23.21 -21.10
CA ILE A 471 -6.03 24.41 -20.66
C ILE A 471 -5.26 25.25 -19.64
N ILE A 472 -4.22 24.70 -19.02
CA ILE A 472 -3.36 25.43 -18.08
C ILE A 472 -1.91 24.94 -18.15
N GLY A 473 -0.97 25.88 -18.20
CA GLY A 473 0.46 25.58 -18.20
C GLY A 473 1.27 26.69 -17.53
N TYR A 474 2.55 26.41 -17.27
CA TYR A 474 3.49 27.47 -16.85
C TYR A 474 3.95 28.28 -18.06
N GLU A 475 4.04 29.60 -17.88
CA GLU A 475 4.71 30.53 -18.80
C GLU A 475 6.24 30.55 -18.57
#